data_AF-A0A9W9P7R0-F1
#
_entry.id   AF-A0A9W9P7R0-F1
#
_cell.length_a   1.000
_cell.length_b   1.000
_cell.length_c   1.000
_cell.angle_alpha   90.00
_cell.angle_beta   90.00
_cell.angle_gamma   90.00
#
_symmetry.space_group_name_H-M   'P 1'
#
loop_
_entity.id
_entity.type
_entity.pdbx_description
1 polymer ?
#
loop_
_entity_poly.entity_id
_entity_poly.type
_entity_poly.pdbx_seq_one_letter_code
_entity_poly.pdbx_strand_id
1 'polypeptide(L)'
;MAARSASPIHYLQMNAAGGHLWLGGNAMDVEVPGGQQTYVEASGALAFTQAHSAYIPAGASVGGLRYEPGKPWSHLTYKDTGLMACPTEDKRWQVYVAQQNATVPSGKVSDCLGFSAIALTYKGDIPAWQYA
;
A
#
# COMPACT_ATOMS: atom_id res chain seq x y z
N MET A 1 11.33 -1.78 3.25
CA MET A 1 12.47 -2.70 3.34
C MET A 1 11.96 -4.13 3.35
N ALA A 2 12.50 -4.99 2.47
CA ALA A 2 12.08 -6.39 2.42
C ALA A 2 12.53 -7.15 3.67
N ALA A 3 11.74 -8.12 4.15
CA ALA A 3 12.11 -8.94 5.30
C ALA A 3 13.31 -9.89 5.03
N ARG A 4 13.75 -10.03 3.77
CA ARG A 4 14.83 -10.92 3.35
C ARG A 4 15.86 -10.19 2.48
N SER A 5 17.13 -10.52 2.68
CA SER A 5 18.25 -10.03 1.86
C SER A 5 18.10 -10.48 0.41
N ALA A 6 18.54 -9.66 -0.56
CA ALA A 6 18.43 -9.90 -2.01
C ALA A 6 16.99 -10.12 -2.55
N SER A 7 15.97 -9.64 -1.84
CA SER A 7 14.58 -9.69 -2.30
C SER A 7 14.35 -8.85 -3.57
N PRO A 8 13.50 -9.29 -4.52
CA PRO A 8 13.13 -8.47 -5.68
C PRO A 8 12.38 -7.18 -5.32
N ILE A 9 11.87 -7.06 -4.08
CA ILE A 9 11.18 -5.86 -3.59
C ILE A 9 12.06 -4.98 -2.68
N HIS A 10 13.35 -5.29 -2.56
CA HIS A 10 14.24 -4.57 -1.66
C HIS A 10 14.40 -3.11 -2.11
N TYR A 11 14.16 -2.15 -1.20
CA TYR A 11 14.19 -0.69 -1.44
C TYR A 11 13.20 -0.15 -2.48
N LEU A 12 12.21 -0.93 -2.91
CA LEU A 12 11.15 -0.39 -3.75
C LEU A 12 10.27 0.60 -2.97
N GLN A 13 9.97 1.73 -3.60
CA GLN A 13 9.02 2.72 -3.09
C GLN A 13 7.59 2.19 -3.19
N MET A 14 6.71 2.63 -2.29
CA MET A 14 5.29 2.31 -2.36
C MET A 14 4.56 3.42 -3.12
N ASN A 15 3.90 3.07 -4.22
CA ASN A 15 3.23 3.99 -5.14
C ASN A 15 1.72 3.65 -5.24
N ALA A 16 0.88 4.67 -5.34
CA ALA A 16 -0.55 4.52 -5.57
C ALA A 16 -0.86 4.59 -7.07
N ALA A 17 -1.52 3.57 -7.61
CA ALA A 17 -1.93 3.55 -9.02
C ALA A 17 -3.13 2.63 -9.25
N GLY A 18 -4.08 3.06 -10.06
CA GLY A 18 -5.25 2.24 -10.44
C GLY A 18 -6.07 1.74 -9.25
N GLY A 19 -6.22 2.55 -8.20
CA GLY A 19 -6.99 2.22 -6.99
C GLY A 19 -6.26 1.35 -5.95
N HIS A 20 -5.02 0.90 -6.23
CA HIS A 20 -4.25 0.06 -5.32
C HIS A 20 -2.85 0.60 -5.04
N LEU A 21 -2.22 0.06 -3.99
CA LEU A 21 -0.83 0.37 -3.65
C LEU A 21 0.11 -0.71 -4.21
N TRP A 22 1.23 -0.28 -4.74
CA TRP A 22 2.21 -1.10 -5.46
C TRP A 22 3.62 -0.83 -4.95
N LEU A 23 4.49 -1.83 -4.94
CA LEU A 23 5.93 -1.63 -4.75
C LEU A 23 6.63 -1.44 -6.11
N GLY A 24 7.35 -0.33 -6.24
CA GLY A 24 8.03 0.11 -7.46
C GLY A 24 7.08 0.86 -8.42
N GLY A 25 7.55 1.09 -9.65
CA GLY A 25 6.79 1.81 -10.67
C GLY A 25 7.00 3.33 -10.67
N ASN A 26 6.39 3.99 -11.66
CA ASN A 26 6.49 5.43 -11.89
C ASN A 26 5.10 6.05 -11.69
N ALA A 27 4.79 6.49 -10.47
CA ALA A 27 3.57 7.23 -10.14
C ALA A 27 3.91 8.66 -9.70
N MET A 28 2.92 9.55 -9.72
CA MET A 28 3.06 10.91 -9.21
C MET A 28 2.39 11.03 -7.84
N ASP A 29 2.98 11.85 -6.98
CA ASP A 29 2.35 12.32 -5.76
C ASP A 29 1.40 13.48 -6.10
N VAL A 30 0.10 13.28 -5.87
CA VAL A 30 -0.96 14.19 -6.31
C VAL A 30 -1.92 14.44 -5.15
N GLU A 31 -2.25 15.70 -4.88
CA GLU A 31 -3.37 16.04 -4.01
C GLU A 31 -4.68 16.06 -4.79
N VAL A 32 -5.68 15.46 -4.17
CA VAL A 32 -7.08 15.54 -4.61
C VAL A 32 -7.82 16.42 -3.59
N PRO A 33 -8.42 17.54 -3.99
CA PRO A 33 -9.25 18.34 -3.09
C PRO A 33 -10.37 17.51 -2.45
N GLY A 34 -10.47 17.55 -1.12
CA GLY A 34 -11.36 16.68 -0.33
C GLY A 34 -10.71 15.34 0.08
N GLY A 35 -9.52 15.06 -0.42
CA GLY A 35 -8.69 13.91 -0.09
C GLY A 35 -9.14 12.61 -0.76
N GLN A 36 -8.35 11.57 -0.51
CA GLN A 36 -8.70 10.19 -0.79
C GLN A 36 -8.49 9.37 0.49
N GLN A 37 -9.29 8.33 0.66
CA GLN A 37 -9.23 7.49 1.85
C GLN A 37 -8.64 6.13 1.51
N THR A 38 -7.63 5.70 2.27
CA THR A 38 -7.11 4.33 2.20
C THR A 38 -8.05 3.35 2.90
N TYR A 39 -8.24 2.17 2.32
CA TYR A 39 -8.99 1.07 2.89
C TYR A 39 -8.37 -0.29 2.51
N VAL A 40 -8.80 -1.34 3.20
CA VAL A 40 -8.40 -2.72 2.89
C VAL A 40 -9.60 -3.45 2.33
N GLU A 41 -9.47 -3.99 1.13
CA GLU A 41 -10.54 -4.77 0.49
C GLU A 41 -10.82 -6.07 1.23
N ALA A 42 -11.97 -6.68 0.95
CA ALA A 42 -12.29 -8.03 1.44
C ALA A 42 -11.23 -9.08 1.01
N SER A 43 -10.55 -8.84 -0.12
CA SER A 43 -9.41 -9.64 -0.59
C SER A 43 -8.16 -9.51 0.30
N GLY A 44 -8.07 -8.44 1.09
CA GLY A 44 -6.88 -8.03 1.83
C GLY A 44 -5.99 -7.03 1.07
N ALA A 45 -6.34 -6.66 -0.16
CA ALA A 45 -5.58 -5.67 -0.93
C ALA A 45 -5.66 -4.29 -0.29
N LEU A 46 -4.54 -3.57 -0.23
CA LEU A 46 -4.53 -2.19 0.20
C LEU A 46 -4.90 -1.28 -0.98
N ALA A 47 -5.95 -0.48 -0.78
CA ALA A 47 -6.58 0.31 -1.81
C ALA A 47 -6.91 1.72 -1.30
N PHE A 48 -7.37 2.57 -2.20
CA PHE A 48 -7.78 3.93 -1.89
C PHE A 48 -8.96 4.36 -2.75
N THR A 49 -9.78 5.28 -2.24
CA THR A 49 -10.98 5.73 -2.94
C THR A 49 -10.62 6.43 -4.24
N GLN A 50 -11.50 6.33 -5.25
CA GLN A 50 -11.37 7.13 -6.47
C GLN A 50 -11.41 8.63 -6.12
N ALA A 51 -10.69 9.46 -6.89
CA ALA A 51 -10.75 10.91 -6.75
C ALA A 51 -12.21 11.41 -6.78
N HIS A 52 -12.55 12.33 -5.87
CA HIS A 52 -13.89 12.91 -5.74
C HIS A 52 -15.01 11.88 -5.46
N SER A 53 -14.66 10.71 -4.94
CA SER A 53 -15.61 9.67 -4.57
C SER A 53 -15.34 9.17 -3.16
N ALA A 54 -16.41 9.00 -2.38
CA ALA A 54 -16.37 8.32 -1.09
C ALA A 54 -16.75 6.83 -1.20
N TYR A 55 -16.87 6.30 -2.43
CA TYR A 55 -17.26 4.91 -2.63
C TYR A 55 -16.17 3.95 -2.11
N ILE A 56 -16.59 3.06 -1.23
CA ILE A 56 -15.77 1.97 -0.70
C ILE A 56 -16.54 0.66 -0.94
N PRO A 57 -15.92 -0.37 -1.55
CA PRO A 57 -16.59 -1.64 -1.83
C PRO A 57 -17.11 -2.34 -0.56
N ALA A 58 -18.22 -3.08 -0.70
CA ALA A 58 -18.78 -3.86 0.40
C ALA A 58 -17.76 -4.92 0.92
N GLY A 59 -17.71 -5.09 2.24
CA GLY A 59 -16.77 -6.00 2.90
C GLY A 59 -15.35 -5.44 3.07
N ALA A 60 -15.07 -4.24 2.56
CA ALA A 60 -13.82 -3.55 2.87
C ALA A 60 -13.80 -3.06 4.33
N SER A 61 -12.60 -2.96 4.88
CA SER A 61 -12.32 -2.37 6.19
C SER A 61 -11.67 -1.01 6.03
N VAL A 62 -12.24 0.00 6.69
CA VAL A 62 -11.67 1.35 6.75
C VAL A 62 -10.79 1.48 8.00
N GLY A 63 -9.64 2.13 7.85
CA GLY A 63 -8.68 2.33 8.94
C GLY A 63 -7.77 1.12 9.18
N GLY A 64 -7.12 1.08 10.34
CA GLY A 64 -6.19 0.00 10.71
C GLY A 64 -4.75 0.22 10.26
N LEU A 65 -4.49 1.08 9.28
CA LEU A 65 -3.14 1.61 9.04
C LEU A 65 -2.71 2.49 10.21
N ARG A 66 -1.49 2.28 10.70
CA ARG A 66 -0.93 3.00 11.85
C ARG A 66 0.47 3.48 11.50
N TYR A 67 0.71 4.76 11.76
CA TYR A 67 2.04 5.33 11.78
C TYR A 67 2.70 4.99 13.12
N GLU A 68 3.83 4.31 13.05
CA GLU A 68 4.65 3.93 14.20
C GLU A 68 5.95 4.73 14.17
N PRO A 69 6.12 5.70 15.09
CA PRO A 69 7.37 6.44 15.20
C PRO A 69 8.52 5.49 15.58
N GLY A 70 9.65 5.61 14.91
CA GLY A 70 10.83 4.80 15.22
C GLY A 70 12.14 5.56 15.03
N LYS A 71 13.23 4.96 15.51
CA LYS A 71 14.60 5.45 15.32
C LYS A 71 15.44 4.31 14.72
N PRO A 72 16.10 4.50 13.56
CA PRO A 72 16.20 5.74 12.78
C PRO A 72 15.01 6.02 11.85
N TRP A 73 14.09 5.07 11.63
CA TRP A 73 12.96 5.22 10.72
C TRP A 73 11.63 4.99 11.41
N SER A 74 10.61 5.72 10.98
CA SER A 74 9.21 5.42 11.30
C SER A 74 8.64 4.43 10.29
N HIS A 75 7.56 3.76 10.68
CA HIS A 75 6.96 2.69 9.91
C HIS A 75 5.46 2.90 9.72
N LEU A 76 4.94 2.40 8.60
CA LEU A 76 3.51 2.23 8.39
C LEU A 76 3.18 0.74 8.56
N THR A 77 2.33 0.42 9.53
CA THR A 77 1.85 -0.95 9.76
C THR A 77 0.34 -1.03 9.54
N TYR A 78 -0.19 -2.23 9.42
CA TYR A 78 -1.62 -2.50 9.52
C TYR A 78 -1.89 -3.35 10.76
N LYS A 79 -2.65 -2.78 11.72
CA LYS A 79 -2.92 -3.39 13.02
C LYS A 79 -1.63 -3.99 13.60
N ASP A 80 -1.67 -5.25 14.04
CA ASP A 80 -0.51 -5.98 14.57
C ASP A 80 0.10 -6.97 13.56
N THR A 81 -0.32 -6.94 12.28
CA THR A 81 0.11 -7.91 11.25
C THR A 81 1.14 -7.34 10.28
N GLY A 82 1.07 -6.05 9.96
CA GLY A 82 1.93 -5.43 8.95
C GLY A 82 1.45 -5.66 7.51
N LEU A 83 2.36 -5.48 6.56
CA LEU A 83 2.09 -5.51 5.11
C LEU A 83 2.92 -6.58 4.39
N MET A 84 2.36 -7.07 3.30
CA MET A 84 3.03 -7.98 2.36
C MET A 84 2.83 -7.51 0.93
N ALA A 85 3.77 -7.85 0.06
CA ALA A 85 3.68 -7.55 -1.36
C ALA A 85 3.55 -8.86 -2.14
N CYS A 86 2.54 -8.96 -2.99
CA CYS A 86 2.21 -10.15 -3.75
C CYS A 86 2.50 -9.93 -5.23
N PRO A 87 3.12 -10.90 -5.92
CA PRO A 87 3.47 -10.75 -7.32
C PRO A 87 2.22 -10.86 -8.19
N THR A 88 2.17 -10.05 -9.25
CA THR A 88 1.14 -10.11 -10.30
C THR A 88 1.73 -10.66 -11.61
N GLU A 89 0.85 -11.07 -12.55
CA GLU A 89 1.26 -11.60 -13.85
C GLU A 89 2.10 -10.62 -14.67
N ASP A 90 1.86 -9.32 -14.51
CA ASP A 90 2.60 -8.23 -15.17
C ASP A 90 3.90 -7.83 -14.43
N LYS A 91 4.40 -8.71 -13.55
CA LYS A 91 5.66 -8.56 -12.80
C LYS A 91 5.69 -7.34 -11.86
N ARG A 92 4.54 -6.81 -11.48
CA ARG A 92 4.41 -5.82 -10.41
C ARG A 92 4.18 -6.52 -9.07
N TRP A 93 4.24 -5.73 -8.01
CA TRP A 93 4.05 -6.20 -6.64
C TRP A 93 2.94 -5.38 -5.99
N GLN A 94 1.76 -5.97 -5.84
CA GLN A 94 0.62 -5.31 -5.20
C GLN A 94 0.70 -5.46 -3.69
N VAL A 95 0.33 -4.42 -2.94
CA VAL A 95 0.39 -4.40 -1.48
C VAL A 95 -0.91 -4.95 -0.89
N TYR A 96 -0.75 -5.87 0.07
CA TYR A 96 -1.81 -6.51 0.85
C TYR A 96 -1.49 -6.38 2.34
N VAL A 97 -2.51 -6.50 3.18
CA VAL A 97 -2.30 -6.77 4.62
C VAL A 97 -1.72 -8.16 4.80
N ALA A 98 -0.77 -8.32 5.72
CA ALA A 98 -0.08 -9.58 5.93
C ALA A 98 -0.95 -10.61 6.68
N GLN A 99 -1.89 -11.25 5.96
CA GLN A 99 -2.81 -12.26 6.50
C GLN A 99 -2.85 -13.51 5.62
N GLN A 100 -3.07 -14.68 6.24
CA GLN A 100 -3.08 -15.97 5.54
C GLN A 100 -4.33 -16.21 4.68
N ASN A 101 -5.43 -15.52 4.97
CA ASN A 101 -6.70 -15.63 4.25
C ASN A 101 -6.85 -14.58 3.12
N ALA A 102 -5.76 -13.91 2.72
CA ALA A 102 -5.80 -12.96 1.62
C ALA A 102 -6.05 -13.68 0.27
N THR A 103 -6.88 -13.08 -0.57
CA THR A 103 -7.09 -13.53 -1.96
C THR A 103 -6.12 -12.77 -2.86
N VAL A 104 -4.97 -13.38 -3.10
CA VAL A 104 -3.83 -12.76 -3.79
C VAL A 104 -3.77 -13.16 -5.26
N PRO A 105 -3.10 -12.39 -6.14
CA PRO A 105 -3.14 -12.60 -7.59
C PRO A 105 -2.61 -13.96 -8.03
N SER A 106 -1.56 -14.48 -7.39
CA SER A 106 -1.03 -15.82 -7.68
C SER A 106 -1.88 -16.97 -7.13
N GLY A 107 -2.92 -16.67 -6.34
CA GLY A 107 -3.70 -17.65 -5.58
C GLY A 107 -2.96 -18.25 -4.38
N LYS A 108 -1.69 -17.88 -4.14
CA LYS A 108 -0.86 -18.46 -3.06
C LYS A 108 -0.20 -17.36 -2.23
N VAL A 109 -0.65 -17.19 -0.99
CA VAL A 109 -0.06 -16.23 -0.04
C VAL A 109 1.43 -16.49 0.21
N SER A 110 1.89 -17.74 0.05
CA SER A 110 3.31 -18.10 0.14
C SER A 110 4.22 -17.39 -0.88
N ASP A 111 3.67 -16.93 -2.00
CA ASP A 111 4.41 -16.21 -3.02
C ASP A 111 4.60 -14.73 -2.65
N CYS A 112 3.83 -14.25 -1.66
CA CYS A 112 3.94 -12.89 -1.17
C CYS A 112 5.16 -12.72 -0.25
N LEU A 113 5.72 -11.53 -0.25
CA LEU A 113 6.89 -11.19 0.56
C LEU A 113 6.50 -10.14 1.59
N GLY A 114 6.67 -10.48 2.87
CA GLY A 114 6.55 -9.53 3.96
C GLY A 114 7.59 -8.41 3.84
N PHE A 115 7.17 -7.18 4.14
CA PHE A 115 8.06 -6.04 4.12
C PHE A 115 7.68 -5.02 5.20
N SER A 116 8.69 -4.25 5.62
CA SER A 116 8.51 -3.10 6.50
C SER A 116 8.33 -1.85 5.65
N ALA A 117 7.15 -1.23 5.68
CA ALA A 117 6.93 0.05 5.00
C ALA A 117 7.55 1.17 5.83
N ILE A 118 8.60 1.81 5.30
CA ILE A 118 9.23 2.95 5.96
C ILE A 118 8.41 4.19 5.62
N ALA A 119 8.01 4.93 6.66
CA ALA A 119 7.27 6.17 6.55
C ALA A 119 8.20 7.35 6.84
N LEU A 120 8.68 8.02 5.79
CA LEU A 120 9.45 9.26 5.91
C LEU A 120 8.49 10.44 5.92
N THR A 121 8.67 11.37 6.86
CA THR A 121 7.89 12.60 6.90
C THR A 121 8.25 13.46 5.70
N TYR A 122 7.27 13.71 4.83
CA TYR A 122 7.38 14.72 3.79
C TYR A 122 7.11 16.11 4.39
N LYS A 123 7.96 17.09 4.05
CA LYS A 123 7.87 18.48 4.55
C LYS A 123 7.74 19.52 3.43
N GLY A 124 7.60 19.07 2.18
CA GLY A 124 7.43 19.96 1.03
C GLY A 124 5.96 20.31 0.81
N ASP A 125 5.74 21.21 -0.15
CA ASP A 125 4.41 21.48 -0.69
C ASP A 125 3.99 20.39 -1.68
N ILE A 126 2.69 20.26 -1.90
CA ILE A 126 2.12 19.27 -2.81
C ILE A 126 2.57 19.59 -4.25
N PRO A 127 3.31 18.68 -4.93
CA PRO A 127 3.94 18.98 -6.21
C PRO A 127 2.97 18.94 -7.40
N ALA A 128 1.81 18.28 -7.26
CA ALA A 128 0.79 18.18 -8.29
C ALA A 128 -0.62 18.11 -7.71
N TRP A 129 -1.60 18.58 -8.48
CA TRP A 129 -3.02 18.62 -8.08
C TRP A 129 -3.88 17.96 -9.17
N GLN A 130 -4.93 17.25 -8.74
CA GLN A 130 -5.96 16.72 -9.64
C GLN A 130 -7.31 17.40 -9.37
N TYR A 131 -7.92 17.95 -10.43
CA TYR A 131 -9.27 18.51 -10.38
C TYR A 131 -10.36 17.45 -10.63
N ALA A 132 -11.59 17.80 -10.28
CA ALA A 132 -12.80 17.01 -10.54
C ALA A 132 -13.18 16.98 -12.02
#